data_AF-A0A6I6GJ86-F1
#
_entry.id   AF-A0A6I6GJ86-F1
#
_cell.length_a   1.000
_cell.length_b   1.000
_cell.length_c   1.000
_cell.angle_alpha   90.00
_cell.angle_beta   90.00
_cell.angle_gamma   90.00
#
_symmetry.space_group_name_H-M   'P 1'
#
loop_
_entity.id
_entity.type
_entity.pdbx_description
1 polymer ?
#
loop_
_entity_poly.entity_id
_entity_poly.type
_entity_poly.pdbx_seq_one_letter_code
_entity_poly.pdbx_strand_id
1 'polypeptide(L)'
;MIVEFIGHGIHEDDNETCGNYICSSIKNPVFTDITVFVAFIRKPGILELKPFIQQAISENRKITFFVGRNEFITSKEALELLLELGVSTYIYNSDIFIYHPKVYLFEGAKNRIITGSSNLTKTGLFYNVECSLLLDFSNQDSAGMKVLNQLKDYFSPLLDFSDPNLEFVTQAHIDKLFADGLIPTENFEYQVNYTVNPNGKETKKLSYLKLGN
;
A
#
# COMPACT_ATOMS: atom_id res chain seq x y z
N MET A 1 -10.99 19.37 -13.17
CA MET A 1 -10.28 18.13 -12.81
C MET A 1 -9.09 18.05 -13.73
N ILE A 2 -7.92 17.81 -13.16
CA ILE A 2 -6.69 17.54 -13.88
C ILE A 2 -6.51 16.03 -13.86
N VAL A 3 -6.13 15.45 -14.98
CA VAL A 3 -5.84 14.01 -15.11
C VAL A 3 -4.46 13.88 -15.74
N GLU A 4 -3.57 13.17 -15.06
CA GLU A 4 -2.18 12.99 -15.47
C GLU A 4 -1.83 11.49 -15.48
N PHE A 5 -1.07 11.09 -16.50
CA PHE A 5 -0.46 9.77 -16.55
C PHE A 5 0.92 9.85 -15.91
N ILE A 6 1.16 9.00 -14.90
CA ILE A 6 2.44 8.87 -14.23
C ILE A 6 3.07 7.57 -14.70
N GLY A 7 4.19 7.66 -15.41
CA GLY A 7 5.03 6.51 -15.74
C GLY A 7 6.44 6.73 -15.21
N HIS A 8 7.07 5.70 -14.65
CA HIS A 8 8.48 5.74 -14.24
C HIS A 8 9.20 4.43 -14.56
N GLY A 9 10.53 4.45 -14.53
CA GLY A 9 11.39 3.28 -14.74
C GLY A 9 11.72 2.91 -16.19
N ILE A 10 11.15 3.61 -17.18
CA ILE A 10 11.50 3.42 -18.62
C ILE A 10 12.56 4.44 -19.09
N HIS A 11 12.50 5.67 -18.58
CA HIS A 11 13.38 6.77 -18.97
C HIS A 11 14.28 7.16 -17.80
N GLU A 12 15.47 7.69 -18.07
CA GLU A 12 16.48 7.99 -17.03
C GLU A 12 16.08 9.16 -16.10
N ASP A 13 15.11 10.00 -16.50
CA ASP A 13 14.58 11.12 -15.71
C ASP A 13 13.39 10.69 -14.83
N ASP A 14 13.68 9.95 -13.74
CA ASP A 14 12.67 9.49 -12.76
C ASP A 14 12.30 10.58 -11.71
N ASN A 15 12.30 11.87 -12.06
CA ASN A 15 11.92 12.94 -11.11
C ASN A 15 10.41 13.02 -10.82
N GLU A 16 9.60 12.27 -11.57
CA GLU A 16 8.13 12.28 -11.49
C GLU A 16 7.54 10.87 -11.22
N THR A 17 8.13 10.14 -10.28
CA THR A 17 7.61 8.82 -9.90
C THR A 17 6.31 8.90 -9.11
N CYS A 18 5.59 7.77 -9.04
CA CYS A 18 4.41 7.64 -8.17
C CYS A 18 4.75 8.00 -6.71
N GLY A 19 5.92 7.57 -6.24
CA GLY A 19 6.44 7.92 -4.92
C GLY A 19 6.61 9.43 -4.72
N ASN A 20 7.11 10.19 -5.72
CA ASN A 20 7.23 11.65 -5.61
C ASN A 20 5.87 12.34 -5.48
N TYR A 21 4.88 11.90 -6.26
CA TYR A 21 3.51 12.41 -6.16
C TYR A 21 2.87 12.08 -4.81
N ILE A 22 3.07 10.86 -4.28
CA ILE A 22 2.58 10.48 -2.95
C ILE A 22 3.22 11.34 -1.86
N CYS A 23 4.56 11.45 -1.85
CA CYS A 23 5.28 12.24 -0.85
C CYS A 23 4.88 13.72 -0.87
N SER A 24 4.76 14.33 -2.05
CA SER A 24 4.29 15.72 -2.18
C SER A 24 2.84 15.91 -1.73
N SER A 25 1.99 14.90 -1.93
CA SER A 25 0.61 14.92 -1.47
C SER A 25 0.53 14.82 0.05
N ILE A 26 1.27 13.91 0.69
CA ILE A 26 1.33 13.83 2.16
C ILE A 26 1.88 15.14 2.75
N LYS A 27 2.88 15.75 2.12
CA LYS A 27 3.44 17.04 2.57
C LYS A 27 2.45 18.20 2.49
N ASN A 28 1.48 18.15 1.58
CA ASN A 28 0.60 19.29 1.31
C ASN A 28 -0.55 19.36 2.35
N PRO A 29 -0.63 20.43 3.16
CA PRO A 29 -1.64 20.55 4.21
C PRO A 29 -3.06 20.77 3.69
N VAL A 30 -3.24 20.97 2.37
CA VAL A 30 -4.58 21.02 1.74
C VAL A 30 -5.34 19.70 1.91
N PHE A 31 -4.62 18.59 2.06
CA PHE A 31 -5.17 17.26 2.29
C PHE A 31 -5.12 16.95 3.77
N THR A 32 -6.30 16.78 4.37
CA THR A 32 -6.51 16.55 5.80
C THR A 32 -6.72 15.07 6.15
N ASP A 33 -7.20 14.30 5.18
CA ASP A 33 -7.52 12.89 5.34
C ASP A 33 -6.78 12.11 4.24
N ILE A 34 -5.91 11.20 4.64
CA ILE A 34 -5.05 10.40 3.77
C ILE A 34 -5.44 8.94 3.95
N THR A 35 -5.92 8.30 2.89
CA THR A 35 -6.32 6.89 2.91
C THR A 35 -5.53 6.13 1.84
N VAL A 36 -4.87 5.05 2.26
CA VAL A 36 -4.06 4.21 1.37
C VAL A 36 -4.68 2.82 1.31
N PHE A 37 -5.02 2.36 0.11
CA PHE A 37 -5.45 0.99 -0.17
C PHE A 37 -4.37 0.32 -1.00
N VAL A 38 -3.55 -0.53 -0.38
CA VAL A 38 -2.39 -1.11 -1.08
C VAL A 38 -2.26 -2.59 -0.79
N ALA A 39 -1.99 -3.38 -1.82
CA ALA A 39 -1.81 -4.81 -1.66
C ALA A 39 -0.62 -5.11 -0.74
N PHE A 40 0.51 -4.46 -1.01
CA PHE A 40 1.78 -4.81 -0.37
C PHE A 40 2.53 -3.59 0.16
N ILE A 41 3.13 -3.76 1.34
CA ILE A 41 4.02 -2.78 1.96
C ILE A 41 5.38 -3.41 2.29
N ARG A 42 6.46 -2.62 2.17
CA ARG A 42 7.79 -2.96 2.70
C ARG A 42 8.35 -1.77 3.46
N LYS A 43 9.14 -2.03 4.51
CA LYS A 43 9.75 -1.02 5.39
C LYS A 43 10.53 0.03 4.60
N PRO A 44 11.36 -0.31 3.57
CA PRO A 44 12.05 0.71 2.79
C PRO A 44 11.09 1.68 2.09
N GLY A 45 9.93 1.21 1.61
CA GLY A 45 8.92 2.09 1.02
C GLY A 45 8.32 3.06 2.03
N ILE A 46 7.99 2.57 3.22
CA ILE A 46 7.46 3.42 4.30
C ILE A 46 8.51 4.40 4.81
N LEU A 47 9.80 4.03 4.85
CA LEU A 47 10.89 4.92 5.23
C LEU A 47 11.00 6.14 4.31
N GLU A 48 10.73 6.00 3.02
CA GLU A 48 10.69 7.15 2.08
C GLU A 48 9.54 8.11 2.42
N LEU A 49 8.41 7.60 2.93
CA LEU A 49 7.25 8.39 3.32
C LEU A 49 7.33 8.93 4.76
N LYS A 50 8.15 8.31 5.62
CA LYS A 50 8.27 8.59 7.07
C LYS A 50 8.31 10.08 7.42
N PRO A 51 9.19 10.92 6.87
CA PRO A 51 9.24 12.33 7.26
C PRO A 51 7.94 13.09 6.98
N PHE A 52 7.25 12.75 5.89
CA PHE A 52 5.98 13.39 5.52
C PHE A 52 4.82 12.87 6.39
N ILE A 53 4.80 11.58 6.70
CA ILE A 53 3.83 10.98 7.63
C ILE A 53 3.96 11.62 9.01
N GLN A 54 5.18 11.74 9.54
CA GLN A 54 5.42 12.36 10.84
C GLN A 54 4.96 13.82 10.88
N GLN A 55 5.22 14.58 9.81
CA GLN A 55 4.72 15.94 9.67
C GLN A 55 3.19 15.99 9.64
N ALA A 56 2.54 15.13 8.85
CA ALA A 56 1.08 15.10 8.76
C ALA A 56 0.42 14.76 10.11
N ILE A 57 1.01 13.83 10.87
CA ILE A 57 0.52 13.45 12.20
C ILE A 57 0.70 14.61 13.21
N SER A 58 1.83 15.32 13.18
CA SER A 58 2.04 16.48 14.07
C SER A 58 1.09 17.64 13.75
N GLU A 59 0.59 17.71 12.53
CA GLU A 59 -0.46 18.64 12.07
C GLU A 59 -1.88 18.12 12.35
N ASN A 60 -2.05 17.02 13.10
CA ASN A 60 -3.33 16.36 13.41
C ASN A 60 -4.13 15.91 12.19
N ARG A 61 -3.45 15.58 11.08
CA ARG A 61 -4.09 15.03 9.89
C ARG A 61 -4.31 13.52 10.04
N LYS A 62 -5.40 13.00 9.46
CA LYS A 62 -5.77 11.59 9.58
C LYS A 62 -5.07 10.77 8.51
N ILE A 63 -4.48 9.65 8.92
CA ILE A 63 -3.80 8.72 8.00
C ILE A 63 -4.27 7.31 8.31
N THR A 64 -4.90 6.68 7.32
CA THR A 64 -5.45 5.31 7.43
C THR A 64 -4.91 4.43 6.30
N PHE A 65 -4.36 3.27 6.66
CA PHE A 65 -3.80 2.31 5.72
C PHE A 65 -4.59 1.00 5.75
N PHE A 66 -5.08 0.58 4.60
CA PHE A 66 -5.70 -0.72 4.35
C PHE A 66 -4.76 -1.56 3.51
N VAL A 67 -4.23 -2.62 4.11
CA VAL A 67 -3.09 -3.39 3.58
C VAL A 67 -3.46 -4.84 3.38
N GLY A 68 -3.00 -5.45 2.28
CA GLY A 68 -3.15 -6.89 2.07
C GLY A 68 -2.10 -7.69 2.84
N ARG A 69 -2.48 -8.86 3.37
CA ARG A 69 -1.51 -9.80 3.95
C ARG A 69 -0.90 -10.78 2.94
N ASN A 70 -1.58 -11.01 1.81
CA ASN A 70 -1.29 -12.14 0.91
C ASN A 70 0.03 -11.97 0.14
N GLU A 71 0.48 -13.05 -0.52
CA GLU A 71 1.69 -13.12 -1.36
C GLU A 71 3.04 -12.92 -0.64
N PHE A 72 3.04 -12.88 0.70
CA PHE A 72 4.26 -12.75 1.50
C PHE A 72 5.13 -11.55 1.09
N ILE A 73 4.48 -10.43 0.74
CA ILE A 73 5.19 -9.18 0.44
C ILE A 73 5.03 -8.19 1.58
N THR A 74 3.87 -8.11 2.24
CA THR A 74 3.73 -7.29 3.45
C THR A 74 4.61 -7.82 4.57
N SER A 75 5.65 -7.05 4.95
CA SER A 75 6.62 -7.48 5.97
C SER A 75 6.22 -7.10 7.39
N LYS A 76 6.66 -7.90 8.37
CA LYS A 76 6.54 -7.62 9.80
C LYS A 76 7.05 -6.22 10.13
N GLU A 77 8.26 -5.90 9.67
CA GLU A 77 8.93 -4.63 9.97
C GLU A 77 8.23 -3.43 9.35
N ALA A 78 7.50 -3.61 8.24
CA ALA A 78 6.68 -2.56 7.65
C ALA A 78 5.47 -2.23 8.54
N LEU A 79 4.77 -3.26 9.04
CA LEU A 79 3.63 -3.07 9.95
C LEU A 79 4.06 -2.47 11.28
N GLU A 80 5.18 -2.92 11.84
CA GLU A 80 5.75 -2.36 13.06
C GLU A 80 6.14 -0.89 12.90
N LEU A 81 6.70 -0.50 11.75
CA LEU A 81 7.03 0.90 11.47
C LEU A 81 5.77 1.77 11.35
N LEU A 82 4.70 1.29 10.71
CA LEU A 82 3.43 2.03 10.68
C LEU A 82 2.84 2.21 12.08
N LEU A 83 2.91 1.17 12.91
CA LEU A 83 2.47 1.21 14.29
C LEU A 83 3.29 2.21 15.13
N GLU A 84 4.63 2.20 15.00
CA GLU A 84 5.54 3.16 15.64
C GLU A 84 5.21 4.60 15.26
N LEU A 85 4.87 4.82 13.99
CA LEU A 85 4.50 6.14 13.48
C LEU A 85 3.12 6.60 13.95
N GLY A 86 2.31 5.73 14.56
CA GLY A 86 0.94 6.06 14.98
C GLY A 86 -0.07 6.09 13.83
N VAL A 87 0.22 5.42 12.72
CA VAL A 87 -0.70 5.32 11.57
C VAL A 87 -1.78 4.29 11.86
N SER A 88 -3.05 4.66 11.68
CA SER A 88 -4.16 3.71 11.80
C SER A 88 -4.09 2.71 10.66
N THR A 89 -3.74 1.46 10.98
CA THR A 89 -3.46 0.43 9.97
C THR A 89 -4.38 -0.76 10.17
N TYR A 90 -4.91 -1.27 9.06
CA TYR A 90 -5.77 -2.43 9.02
C TYR A 90 -5.29 -3.41 7.96
N ILE A 91 -5.34 -4.69 8.29
CA ILE A 91 -5.06 -5.77 7.35
C ILE A 91 -6.38 -6.29 6.79
N TYR A 92 -6.45 -6.43 5.47
CA TYR A 92 -7.50 -7.21 4.82
C TYR A 92 -7.08 -8.68 4.79
N ASN A 93 -7.69 -9.46 5.67
CA ASN A 93 -7.38 -10.85 5.94
C ASN A 93 -8.41 -11.78 5.26
N SER A 94 -8.18 -12.11 3.98
CA SER A 94 -8.99 -13.10 3.26
C SER A 94 -8.15 -14.30 2.81
N ASP A 95 -8.69 -15.51 2.97
CA ASP A 95 -8.16 -16.76 2.40
C ASP A 95 -8.67 -17.03 0.97
N ILE A 96 -9.72 -16.32 0.55
CA ILE A 96 -10.43 -16.58 -0.72
C ILE A 96 -9.92 -15.65 -1.81
N PHE A 97 -9.72 -14.37 -1.48
CA PHE A 97 -9.37 -13.34 -2.45
C PHE A 97 -8.09 -12.62 -2.05
N ILE A 98 -7.28 -12.27 -3.05
CA ILE A 98 -6.12 -11.41 -2.85
C ILE A 98 -6.62 -9.97 -2.81
N TYR A 99 -6.34 -9.28 -1.71
CA TYR A 99 -6.51 -7.83 -1.65
C TYR A 99 -5.41 -7.16 -2.48
N HIS A 100 -5.77 -6.71 -3.69
CA HIS A 100 -4.80 -6.22 -4.67
C HIS A 100 -4.92 -4.75 -5.14
N PRO A 101 -5.64 -3.81 -4.46
CA PRO A 101 -5.66 -2.42 -4.90
C PRO A 101 -4.28 -1.77 -4.76
N LYS A 102 -4.05 -0.70 -5.51
CA LYS A 102 -3.00 0.30 -5.28
C LYS A 102 -3.61 1.68 -5.51
N VAL A 103 -4.25 2.20 -4.48
CA VAL A 103 -4.97 3.48 -4.51
C VAL A 103 -4.48 4.33 -3.34
N TYR A 104 -4.08 5.55 -3.65
CA TYR A 104 -3.67 6.57 -2.69
C TYR A 104 -4.66 7.73 -2.82
N LEU A 105 -5.48 7.90 -1.79
CA LEU A 105 -6.54 8.90 -1.71
C LEU A 105 -6.13 9.99 -0.72
N PHE A 106 -6.19 11.24 -1.18
CA PHE A 106 -5.95 12.43 -0.38
C PHE A 106 -7.17 13.34 -0.49
N GLU A 107 -7.83 13.61 0.63
CA GLU A 107 -9.06 14.39 0.71
C GLU A 107 -8.84 15.65 1.56
N GLY A 108 -9.58 16.72 1.25
CA GLY A 108 -9.52 17.99 1.97
C GLY A 108 -10.23 19.13 1.22
N ALA A 109 -9.64 20.33 1.22
CA ALA A 109 -10.16 21.45 0.40
C ALA A 109 -10.00 21.19 -1.11
N LYS A 110 -9.06 20.30 -1.46
CA LYS A 110 -8.89 19.65 -2.76
C LYS A 110 -8.77 18.16 -2.53
N ASN A 111 -9.02 17.39 -3.58
CA ASN A 111 -8.88 15.93 -3.56
C ASN A 111 -7.89 15.49 -4.63
N ARG A 112 -7.16 14.43 -4.29
CA ARG A 112 -6.25 13.74 -5.20
C ARG A 112 -6.45 12.24 -5.09
N ILE A 113 -6.54 11.57 -6.23
CA ILE A 113 -6.55 10.11 -6.33
C ILE A 113 -5.37 9.72 -7.20
N ILE A 114 -4.50 8.85 -6.68
CA ILE A 114 -3.46 8.19 -7.47
C ILE A 114 -3.77 6.70 -7.47
N THR A 115 -3.93 6.10 -8.64
CA THR A 115 -4.22 4.66 -8.76
C THR A 115 -3.49 4.05 -9.93
N GLY A 116 -2.97 2.84 -9.77
CA GLY A 116 -2.16 2.19 -10.79
C GLY A 116 -1.56 0.88 -10.35
N SER A 117 -0.29 0.66 -10.70
CA SER A 117 0.47 -0.57 -10.46
C SER A 117 1.38 -0.51 -9.23
N SER A 118 1.77 0.70 -8.80
CA SER A 118 2.73 0.96 -7.72
C SER A 118 2.25 0.54 -6.32
N ASN A 119 2.75 -0.58 -5.83
CA ASN A 119 2.65 -0.94 -4.41
C ASN A 119 3.57 -0.06 -3.53
N LEU A 120 3.31 -0.03 -2.23
CA LEU A 120 4.09 0.76 -1.25
C LEU A 120 5.38 0.02 -0.85
N THR A 121 6.24 -0.16 -1.84
CA THR A 121 7.59 -0.70 -1.71
C THR A 121 8.54 0.31 -2.32
N LYS A 122 9.80 0.37 -1.88
CA LYS A 122 10.76 1.35 -2.42
C LYS A 122 10.90 1.21 -3.94
N THR A 123 10.99 -0.01 -4.45
CA THR A 123 11.08 -0.25 -5.89
C THR A 123 9.78 0.07 -6.62
N GLY A 124 8.62 -0.38 -6.13
CA GLY A 124 7.33 -0.08 -6.76
C GLY A 124 6.93 1.40 -6.75
N LEU A 125 7.50 2.20 -5.84
CA LEU A 125 7.26 3.64 -5.80
C LEU A 125 8.23 4.46 -6.66
N PHE A 126 9.48 4.01 -6.81
CA PHE A 126 10.56 4.87 -7.31
C PHE A 126 11.41 4.28 -8.43
N TYR A 127 11.38 2.97 -8.70
CA TYR A 127 12.38 2.32 -9.57
C TYR A 127 11.81 1.32 -10.59
N ASN A 128 10.72 0.64 -10.27
CA ASN A 128 10.12 -0.32 -11.19
C ASN A 128 9.54 0.39 -12.42
N VAL A 129 9.36 -0.37 -13.51
CA VAL A 129 8.51 0.07 -14.61
C VAL A 129 7.06 0.00 -14.16
N GLU A 130 6.49 1.13 -13.78
CA GLU A 130 5.14 1.24 -13.24
C GLU A 130 4.38 2.36 -13.95
N CYS A 131 3.05 2.24 -13.95
CA CYS A 131 2.15 3.27 -14.43
C CYS A 131 0.99 3.51 -13.46
N SER A 132 0.59 4.77 -13.34
CA SER A 132 -0.56 5.22 -12.54
C SER A 132 -1.28 6.37 -13.24
N LEU A 133 -2.54 6.58 -12.86
CA LEU A 133 -3.28 7.80 -13.15
C LEU A 133 -3.38 8.64 -11.89
N LEU A 134 -3.14 9.94 -12.04
CA LEU A 134 -3.40 10.95 -11.02
C LEU A 134 -4.61 11.77 -11.44
N LEU A 135 -5.54 11.96 -10.50
CA LEU A 135 -6.70 12.81 -10.66
C LEU A 135 -6.66 13.87 -9.57
N ASP A 136 -6.70 15.14 -9.98
CA ASP A 136 -6.71 16.30 -9.10
C ASP A 136 -7.97 17.14 -9.32
N PHE A 137 -8.70 17.42 -8.25
CA PHE A 137 -9.95 18.15 -8.36
C PHE A 137 -10.34 18.87 -7.06
N SER A 138 -11.25 19.84 -7.17
CA SER A 138 -11.85 20.50 -6.00
C SER A 138 -13.21 19.89 -5.70
N ASN A 139 -13.77 20.22 -4.53
CA ASN A 139 -15.12 19.80 -4.15
C ASN A 139 -16.25 20.38 -5.04
N GLN A 140 -15.92 21.32 -5.93
CA GLN A 140 -16.86 21.90 -6.91
C GLN A 140 -16.82 21.18 -8.26
N ASP A 141 -15.89 20.25 -8.45
CA ASP A 141 -15.77 19.50 -9.70
C ASP A 141 -16.68 18.27 -9.68
N SER A 142 -17.79 18.33 -10.41
CA SER A 142 -18.77 17.23 -10.44
C SER A 142 -18.20 15.92 -11.00
N ALA A 143 -17.25 15.99 -11.93
CA ALA A 143 -16.66 14.79 -12.54
C ALA A 143 -15.70 14.10 -11.57
N GLY A 144 -14.84 14.87 -10.90
CA GLY A 144 -13.94 14.36 -9.87
C GLY A 144 -14.71 13.82 -8.66
N MET A 145 -15.72 14.54 -8.19
CA MET A 145 -16.58 14.08 -7.09
C MET A 145 -17.36 12.80 -7.44
N LYS A 146 -17.77 12.63 -8.70
CA LYS A 146 -18.37 11.37 -9.16
C LYS A 146 -17.40 10.20 -9.00
N VAL A 147 -16.13 10.35 -9.43
CA VAL A 147 -15.11 9.30 -9.29
C VAL A 147 -14.82 9.00 -7.81
N LEU A 148 -14.71 10.05 -6.98
CA LEU A 148 -14.50 9.91 -5.54
C LEU A 148 -15.64 9.11 -4.88
N ASN A 149 -16.89 9.44 -5.20
CA ASN A 149 -18.04 8.73 -4.66
C ASN A 149 -18.04 7.26 -5.09
N GLN A 150 -17.78 6.96 -6.37
CA GLN A 150 -17.68 5.58 -6.83
C GLN A 150 -16.58 4.77 -6.12
N LEU A 151 -15.42 5.40 -5.88
CA LEU A 151 -14.33 4.80 -5.12
C LEU A 151 -14.78 4.51 -3.67
N LYS A 152 -15.39 5.50 -3.01
CA LYS A 152 -15.83 5.38 -1.61
C LYS A 152 -16.99 4.41 -1.44
N ASP A 153 -17.90 4.34 -2.40
CA ASP A 153 -19.00 3.37 -2.42
C ASP A 153 -18.44 1.95 -2.52
N TYR A 154 -17.46 1.72 -3.42
CA TYR A 154 -16.81 0.42 -3.57
C TYR A 154 -16.05 -0.01 -2.30
N PHE A 155 -15.28 0.89 -1.70
CA PHE A 155 -14.52 0.62 -0.48
C PHE A 155 -15.32 0.88 0.82
N SER A 156 -16.63 1.09 0.74
CA SER A 156 -17.44 1.46 1.90
C SER A 156 -17.30 0.50 3.07
N PRO A 157 -17.27 -0.84 2.90
CA PRO A 157 -17.09 -1.76 4.03
C PRO A 157 -15.74 -1.62 4.75
N LEU A 158 -14.71 -1.12 4.05
CA LEU A 158 -13.41 -0.84 4.66
C LEU A 158 -13.43 0.51 5.37
N LEU A 159 -14.04 1.52 4.72
CA LEU A 159 -14.10 2.90 5.21
C LEU A 159 -15.00 3.06 6.44
N ASP A 160 -16.05 2.24 6.57
CA ASP A 160 -16.92 2.19 7.76
C ASP A 160 -16.52 1.10 8.76
N PHE A 161 -15.45 0.37 8.47
CA PHE A 161 -14.88 -0.71 9.28
C PHE A 161 -15.85 -1.90 9.53
N SER A 162 -16.82 -2.11 8.64
CA SER A 162 -17.81 -3.19 8.76
C SER A 162 -17.41 -4.51 8.08
N ASP A 163 -16.38 -4.51 7.21
CA ASP A 163 -15.93 -5.74 6.54
C ASP A 163 -15.39 -6.77 7.56
N PRO A 164 -15.89 -8.03 7.55
CA PRO A 164 -15.47 -9.05 8.50
C PRO A 164 -14.03 -9.52 8.32
N ASN A 165 -13.41 -9.25 7.16
CA ASN A 165 -12.01 -9.58 6.89
C ASN A 165 -11.06 -8.46 7.37
N LEU A 166 -11.59 -7.38 7.94
CA LEU A 166 -10.78 -6.24 8.34
C LEU A 166 -10.29 -6.38 9.78
N GLU A 167 -8.97 -6.42 9.95
CA GLU A 167 -8.34 -6.60 11.25
C GLU A 167 -7.43 -5.40 11.59
N PHE A 168 -7.71 -4.70 12.69
CA PHE A 168 -6.87 -3.59 13.16
C PHE A 168 -5.48 -4.08 13.58
N VAL A 169 -4.45 -3.35 13.18
CA VAL A 169 -3.06 -3.73 13.47
C VAL A 169 -2.66 -3.27 14.87
N THR A 170 -2.25 -4.24 15.68
CA THR A 170 -1.61 -4.06 16.98
C THR A 170 -0.35 -4.92 17.02
N GLN A 171 0.56 -4.69 17.98
CA GLN A 171 1.76 -5.54 18.10
C GLN A 171 1.39 -7.03 18.26
N ALA A 172 0.38 -7.34 19.07
CA ALA A 172 -0.09 -8.72 19.26
C ALA A 172 -0.64 -9.34 17.96
N HIS A 173 -1.31 -8.55 17.13
CA HIS A 173 -1.77 -8.99 15.81
C HIS A 173 -0.60 -9.27 14.87
N ILE A 174 0.40 -8.38 14.82
CA ILE A 174 1.63 -8.56 14.02
C ILE A 174 2.36 -9.84 14.43
N ASP A 175 2.55 -10.04 15.74
CA ASP A 175 3.25 -11.22 16.27
C ASP A 175 2.50 -12.51 15.93
N LYS A 176 1.17 -12.49 15.97
CA LYS A 176 0.32 -13.62 15.54
C LYS A 176 0.49 -13.92 14.05
N LEU A 177 0.35 -12.92 13.18
CA LEU A 177 0.52 -13.09 11.73
C LEU A 177 1.90 -13.67 11.40
N PHE A 178 2.94 -13.23 12.10
CA PHE A 178 4.28 -13.74 11.92
C PHE A 178 4.44 -15.18 12.42
N ALA A 179 3.91 -15.50 13.60
CA ALA A 179 3.94 -16.85 14.16
C ALA A 179 3.19 -17.87 13.29
N ASP A 180 2.06 -17.46 12.70
CA ASP A 180 1.27 -18.26 11.77
C ASP A 180 1.91 -18.36 10.37
N GLY A 181 3.04 -17.67 10.15
CA GLY A 181 3.77 -17.66 8.88
C GLY A 181 3.04 -16.92 7.77
N LEU A 182 2.08 -16.04 8.10
CA LEU A 182 1.26 -15.30 7.12
C LEU A 182 1.98 -14.06 6.58
N ILE A 183 2.96 -13.53 7.31
CA ILE A 183 3.82 -12.43 6.89
C ILE A 183 5.30 -12.78 7.12
N PRO A 184 6.21 -12.41 6.21
CA PRO A 184 7.65 -12.61 6.40
C PRO A 184 8.30 -11.43 7.14
N THR A 185 9.57 -11.62 7.50
CA THR A 185 10.51 -10.53 7.77
C THR A 185 11.14 -10.05 6.47
N GLU A 186 11.96 -9.00 6.52
CA GLU A 186 12.65 -8.53 5.30
C GLU A 186 13.96 -9.25 5.00
N ASN A 187 14.48 -10.05 5.94
CA ASN A 187 15.70 -10.83 5.79
C ASN A 187 15.48 -12.21 5.14
N PHE A 188 14.42 -12.38 4.33
CA PHE A 188 14.16 -13.65 3.66
C PHE A 188 14.70 -13.67 2.23
N GLU A 189 15.52 -14.68 1.90
CA GLU A 189 15.73 -15.10 0.52
C GLU A 189 14.61 -16.06 0.09
N TYR A 190 14.12 -15.89 -1.13
CA TYR A 190 13.17 -16.83 -1.74
C TYR A 190 13.93 -17.98 -2.39
N GLN A 191 13.63 -19.23 -2.02
CA GLN A 191 13.93 -20.38 -2.86
C GLN A 191 12.70 -20.77 -3.65
N VAL A 192 12.83 -20.75 -4.98
CA VAL A 192 11.85 -21.34 -5.90
C VAL A 192 12.22 -22.81 -6.07
N ASN A 193 11.48 -23.69 -5.42
CA ASN A 193 11.62 -25.12 -5.64
C ASN A 193 10.69 -25.55 -6.77
N TYR A 194 11.28 -26.16 -7.79
CA TYR A 194 10.54 -26.81 -8.87
C TYR A 194 10.26 -28.25 -8.45
N THR A 195 8.98 -28.60 -8.33
CA THR A 195 8.57 -29.99 -8.12
C THR A 195 7.93 -30.50 -9.39
N VAL A 196 8.54 -31.53 -9.99
CA VAL A 196 8.00 -32.22 -11.16
C VAL A 196 7.12 -33.36 -10.65
N ASN A 197 5.81 -33.27 -10.90
CA ASN A 197 4.91 -34.38 -10.61
C ASN A 197 5.19 -35.57 -11.57
N PRO A 198 4.81 -36.81 -11.22
CA PRO A 198 5.03 -38.00 -12.05
C PRO A 198 4.48 -37.91 -13.48
N ASN A 199 3.54 -36.98 -13.71
CA ASN A 199 2.92 -36.70 -15.01
C ASN A 199 3.62 -35.57 -15.79
N GLY A 200 4.83 -35.15 -15.41
CA GLY A 200 5.64 -34.14 -16.11
C GLY A 200 5.16 -32.70 -15.99
N LYS A 201 4.14 -32.42 -15.16
CA LYS A 201 3.73 -31.04 -14.85
C LYS A 201 4.62 -30.45 -13.77
N GLU A 202 5.33 -29.38 -14.12
CA GLU A 202 6.05 -28.56 -13.15
C GLU A 202 5.07 -27.80 -12.26
N THR A 203 5.29 -27.90 -10.96
CA THR A 203 4.59 -27.07 -9.97
C THR A 203 5.62 -26.26 -9.21
N LYS A 204 5.43 -24.94 -9.24
CA LYS A 204 6.26 -23.98 -8.52
C LYS A 204 5.85 -24.00 -7.05
N LYS A 205 6.76 -24.40 -6.17
CA LYS A 205 6.55 -24.33 -4.72
C LYS A 205 7.58 -23.37 -4.14
N LEU A 206 7.10 -22.26 -3.59
CA LEU A 206 7.93 -21.35 -2.81
C LEU A 206 8.21 -22.01 -1.46
N SER A 207 9.48 -22.06 -1.06
CA SER A 207 9.87 -22.54 0.26
C SER A 207 10.88 -21.58 0.90
N TYR A 208 10.76 -21.44 2.21
CA TYR A 208 11.52 -20.45 2.98
C TYR A 208 12.69 -21.09 3.69
N LEU A 209 13.89 -20.50 3.55
CA LEU A 209 15.02 -20.75 4.42
C LEU A 209 15.17 -19.57 5.36
N LYS A 210 15.25 -19.85 6.67
CA LYS A 210 15.76 -18.87 7.63
C LYS A 210 17.26 -18.70 7.35
N LEU A 211 17.71 -17.48 7.09
CA LEU A 211 19.13 -17.18 7.22
C LEU A 211 19.50 -17.38 8.69
N GLY A 212 20.53 -18.21 8.93
CA GLY A 212 21.09 -18.38 10.25
C GLY A 212 21.63 -17.05 10.78
N ASN A 213 21.47 -16.84 12.09
CA ASN A 213 21.96 -15.66 12.81
C ASN A 213 23.46 -15.41 12.58
#